data_AF-A0A812I116-F1
#
_entry.id   AF-A0A812I116-F1
#
_cell.length_a   1.000
_cell.length_b   1.000
_cell.length_c   1.000
_cell.angle_alpha   90.00
_cell.angle_beta   90.00
_cell.angle_gamma   90.00
#
_symmetry.space_group_name_H-M   'P 1'
#
loop_
_entity.id
_entity.type
_entity.pdbx_description
1 polymer ?
#
loop_
_entity_poly.entity_id
_entity_poly.type
_entity_poly.pdbx_seq_one_letter_code
_entity_poly.pdbx_strand_id
1 'polypeptide(L)'
;MKAEGILSIGGFLRISKSLLVLWDPTYVQRLWCIFEYAAFVKSHEDQNKMNLKIRPTFLGPCTLAIAFGSMVVMITELVIHTFFDYHGLLAFAGVGVVGFFFGTAAFQSYYDSVRQLQDELTNFKLDETKCTCCEMGHEEEEEPQCDRQVVMECVHRWFGSVENFEKVARTTVSVGLTSQLGQYSFPYRWLLGATMPILWAQLDMVAARFKGGDNHGAVVAFILALAMWLVAFPTVFVCWVCLASMLRRTKYRILDFLLTLSVTIVAVGLAAGMHFYQLLCNHLFHDDHLSGVLFFFGTFLAAALVTWNPCIPSCGCLGASSSTKRSPQGVIPSR
;
A
#
# COMPACT_ATOMS: atom_id res chain seq x y z
N MET A 1 19.23 -20.53 -28.11
CA MET A 1 19.06 -19.20 -27.50
C MET A 1 17.93 -19.11 -26.49
N LYS A 2 16.62 -19.25 -26.82
CA LYS A 2 15.53 -19.15 -25.81
C LYS A 2 15.70 -20.15 -24.65
N ALA A 3 15.93 -21.44 -24.96
CA ALA A 3 16.14 -22.48 -23.96
C ALA A 3 17.37 -22.24 -23.07
N GLU A 4 18.49 -21.76 -23.63
CA GLU A 4 19.69 -21.42 -22.86
C GLU A 4 19.44 -20.24 -21.91
N GLY A 5 18.67 -19.24 -22.37
CA GLY A 5 18.23 -18.12 -21.54
C GLY A 5 17.38 -18.60 -20.35
N ILE A 6 16.42 -19.49 -20.61
CA ILE A 6 15.59 -20.09 -19.56
C ILE A 6 16.44 -20.89 -18.58
N LEU A 7 17.36 -21.74 -19.05
CA LEU A 7 18.25 -22.51 -18.17
C LEU A 7 19.17 -21.61 -17.34
N SER A 8 19.55 -20.45 -17.87
CA SER A 8 20.38 -19.47 -17.14
C SER A 8 19.63 -18.80 -15.98
N ILE A 9 18.29 -18.76 -16.01
CA ILE A 9 17.49 -18.04 -15.00
C ILE A 9 17.72 -18.59 -13.59
N GLY A 10 17.94 -19.90 -13.44
CA GLY A 10 18.26 -20.51 -12.15
C GLY A 10 19.59 -20.05 -11.58
N GLY A 11 20.59 -19.88 -12.44
CA GLY A 11 21.87 -19.31 -12.06
C GLY A 11 21.72 -17.86 -11.61
N PHE A 12 20.97 -17.06 -12.36
CA PHE A 12 20.68 -15.67 -11.99
C PHE A 12 19.92 -15.57 -10.67
N LEU A 13 18.85 -16.34 -10.50
CA LEU A 13 18.04 -16.35 -9.27
C LEU A 13 18.84 -16.82 -8.06
N ARG A 14 19.84 -17.69 -8.22
CA ARG A 14 20.72 -18.13 -7.12
C ARG A 14 21.75 -17.08 -6.71
N ILE A 15 22.27 -16.29 -7.66
CA ILE A 15 23.29 -15.26 -7.40
C ILE A 15 22.66 -13.93 -6.96
N SER A 16 21.39 -13.70 -7.33
CA SER A 16 20.67 -12.47 -7.04
C SER A 16 20.46 -12.26 -5.54
N LYS A 17 20.94 -11.14 -5.00
CA LYS A 17 20.82 -10.80 -3.56
C LYS A 17 19.42 -10.32 -3.16
N SER A 18 18.59 -9.95 -4.13
CA SER A 18 17.24 -9.42 -3.89
C SER A 18 16.34 -9.63 -5.09
N LEU A 19 15.05 -9.86 -4.84
CA LEU A 19 14.01 -9.94 -5.87
C LEU A 19 12.96 -8.85 -5.61
N LEU A 20 12.68 -8.02 -6.61
CA LEU A 20 11.60 -7.05 -6.60
C LEU A 20 10.43 -7.60 -7.42
N VAL A 21 9.32 -7.88 -6.75
CA VAL A 21 8.09 -8.35 -7.37
C VAL A 21 7.14 -7.16 -7.54
N LEU A 22 6.89 -6.78 -8.79
CA LEU A 22 5.83 -5.83 -9.14
C LEU A 22 4.52 -6.60 -9.26
N TRP A 23 3.70 -6.53 -8.22
CA TRP A 23 2.48 -7.30 -8.12
C TRP A 23 1.30 -6.55 -8.76
N ASP A 24 0.53 -7.30 -9.53
CA ASP A 24 -0.79 -6.94 -10.04
C ASP A 24 -1.73 -8.14 -9.88
N PRO A 25 -3.06 -7.96 -10.03
CA PRO A 25 -4.03 -9.03 -9.79
C PRO A 25 -3.83 -10.30 -10.64
N THR A 26 -3.11 -10.23 -11.77
CA THR A 26 -2.83 -11.39 -12.64
C THR A 26 -1.51 -12.08 -12.32
N TYR A 27 -0.73 -11.59 -11.35
CA TYR A 27 0.62 -12.08 -11.05
C TYR A 27 0.68 -13.59 -10.80
N VAL A 28 -0.21 -14.12 -9.96
CA VAL A 28 -0.20 -15.56 -9.61
C VAL A 28 -0.81 -16.45 -10.68
N GLN A 29 -1.53 -15.86 -11.63
CA GLN A 29 -2.05 -16.59 -12.78
C GLN A 29 -0.94 -16.83 -13.81
N ARG A 30 0.15 -16.07 -13.80
CA ARG A 30 1.24 -16.20 -14.79
C ARG A 30 2.27 -17.23 -14.35
N LEU A 31 2.47 -18.26 -15.18
CA LEU A 31 3.35 -19.40 -14.92
C LEU A 31 4.78 -18.97 -14.52
N TRP A 32 5.40 -18.08 -15.30
CA TRP A 32 6.75 -17.61 -15.05
C TRP A 32 6.88 -16.85 -13.73
N CYS A 33 5.92 -15.98 -13.42
CA CYS A 33 5.97 -15.13 -12.23
C CYS A 33 5.97 -15.97 -10.93
N ILE A 34 5.08 -16.95 -10.83
CA ILE A 34 5.01 -17.82 -9.65
C ILE A 34 6.22 -18.75 -9.56
N PHE A 35 6.72 -19.25 -10.70
CA PHE A 35 7.94 -20.06 -10.77
C PHE A 35 9.17 -19.28 -10.29
N GLU A 36 9.40 -18.07 -10.81
CA GLU A 36 10.53 -17.20 -10.41
C GLU A 36 10.53 -16.90 -8.92
N TYR A 37 9.36 -16.58 -8.36
CA TYR A 37 9.21 -16.35 -6.93
C TYR A 37 9.60 -17.61 -6.15
N ALA A 38 8.97 -18.75 -6.43
CA ALA A 38 9.18 -19.99 -5.70
C ALA A 38 10.64 -20.46 -5.81
N ALA A 39 11.23 -20.34 -6.99
CA ALA A 39 12.63 -20.63 -7.26
C ALA A 39 13.59 -19.73 -6.45
N PHE A 40 13.31 -18.42 -6.40
CA PHE A 40 14.12 -17.47 -5.62
C PHE A 40 14.10 -17.79 -4.13
N VAL A 41 12.91 -18.09 -3.59
CA VAL A 41 12.77 -18.52 -2.19
C VAL A 41 13.53 -19.82 -1.94
N LYS A 42 13.39 -20.81 -2.84
CA LYS A 42 14.04 -22.10 -2.70
C LYS A 42 15.57 -22.00 -2.77
N SER A 43 16.11 -21.15 -3.64
CA SER A 43 17.56 -20.95 -3.78
C SER A 43 18.19 -20.20 -2.60
N HIS A 44 17.39 -19.54 -1.77
CA HIS A 44 17.82 -18.74 -0.63
C HIS A 44 17.38 -19.30 0.73
N GLU A 45 16.88 -20.54 0.78
CA GLU A 45 16.41 -21.18 2.02
C GLU A 45 17.51 -21.21 3.11
N ASP A 46 18.77 -21.39 2.71
CA ASP A 46 19.94 -21.42 3.61
C ASP A 46 20.42 -20.02 4.05
N GLN A 47 19.95 -18.96 3.39
CA GLN A 47 20.36 -17.59 3.71
C GLN A 47 19.38 -16.99 4.71
N ASN A 48 19.84 -16.74 5.94
CA ASN A 48 19.06 -16.10 7.02
C ASN A 48 18.48 -14.71 6.68
N LYS A 49 18.74 -14.15 5.49
CA LYS A 49 18.24 -12.84 5.05
C LYS A 49 17.79 -12.88 3.58
N MET A 50 16.57 -13.34 3.33
CA MET A 50 15.93 -13.18 2.01
C MET A 50 15.46 -11.73 1.82
N ASN A 51 16.04 -11.01 0.86
CA ASN A 51 15.62 -9.64 0.53
C ASN A 51 14.60 -9.64 -0.62
N LEU A 52 13.41 -10.15 -0.31
CA LEU A 52 12.26 -10.12 -1.22
C LEU A 52 11.41 -8.88 -0.95
N LYS A 53 11.19 -8.05 -1.97
CA LYS A 53 10.33 -6.87 -1.88
C LYS A 53 9.17 -6.99 -2.85
N ILE A 54 7.94 -6.95 -2.34
CA ILE A 54 6.73 -6.96 -3.14
C ILE A 54 6.15 -5.55 -3.16
N ARG A 55 5.83 -5.05 -4.35
CA ARG A 55 5.27 -3.72 -4.58
C ARG A 55 4.06 -3.80 -5.51
N PRO A 56 2.87 -3.36 -5.06
CA PRO A 56 1.73 -3.23 -5.94
C PRO A 56 2.00 -2.23 -7.06
N THR A 57 1.63 -2.57 -8.29
CA THR A 57 1.71 -1.66 -9.45
C THR A 57 0.78 -0.46 -9.32
N PHE A 58 -0.34 -0.60 -8.59
CA PHE A 58 -1.31 0.48 -8.37
C PHE A 58 -0.75 1.65 -7.53
N LEU A 59 0.34 1.44 -6.78
CA LEU A 59 0.94 2.48 -5.93
C LEU A 59 1.37 3.71 -6.72
N GLY A 60 1.90 3.54 -7.94
CA GLY A 60 2.36 4.64 -8.78
C GLY A 60 1.22 5.62 -9.13
N PRO A 61 0.17 5.15 -9.82
CA PRO A 61 -1.01 5.97 -10.11
C PRO A 61 -1.64 6.60 -8.86
N CYS A 62 -1.75 5.85 -7.74
CA CYS A 62 -2.28 6.42 -6.50
C CYS A 62 -1.41 7.54 -5.92
N THR A 63 -0.08 7.42 -5.99
CA THR A 63 0.85 8.46 -5.55
C THR A 63 0.64 9.75 -6.34
N LEU A 64 0.55 9.64 -7.66
CA LEU A 64 0.30 10.79 -8.55
C LEU A 64 -1.07 11.41 -8.30
N ALA A 65 -2.11 10.58 -8.12
CA ALA A 65 -3.46 11.06 -7.82
C ALA A 65 -3.53 11.79 -6.48
N ILE A 66 -2.88 11.27 -5.43
CA ILE A 66 -2.79 11.93 -4.12
C ILE A 66 -2.04 13.26 -4.25
N ALA A 67 -0.91 13.29 -4.95
CA ALA A 67 -0.14 14.52 -5.13
C ALA A 67 -0.93 15.60 -5.88
N PHE A 68 -1.58 15.23 -6.98
CA PHE A 68 -2.41 16.14 -7.75
C PHE A 68 -3.63 16.62 -6.95
N GLY A 69 -4.32 15.70 -6.26
CA GLY A 69 -5.44 16.05 -5.38
C GLY A 69 -5.03 17.01 -4.27
N SER A 70 -3.87 16.77 -3.65
CA SER A 70 -3.29 17.66 -2.63
C SER A 70 -3.02 19.05 -3.19
N MET A 71 -2.45 19.15 -4.40
CA MET A 71 -2.24 20.45 -5.07
C MET A 71 -3.57 21.19 -5.28
N VAL A 72 -4.59 20.51 -5.81
CA VAL A 72 -5.91 21.12 -6.07
C VAL A 72 -6.54 21.63 -4.77
N VAL A 73 -6.46 20.84 -3.70
CA VAL A 73 -6.95 21.23 -2.37
C VAL A 73 -6.23 22.47 -1.86
N MET A 74 -4.89 22.49 -1.89
CA MET A 74 -4.12 23.64 -1.40
C MET A 74 -4.36 24.91 -2.24
N ILE A 75 -4.47 24.79 -3.56
CA ILE A 75 -4.79 25.93 -4.45
C ILE A 75 -6.18 26.47 -4.13
N THR A 76 -7.14 25.56 -3.94
CA THR A 76 -8.53 25.93 -3.61
C THR A 76 -8.60 26.63 -2.25
N GLU A 77 -7.88 26.12 -1.25
CA GLU A 77 -7.76 26.74 0.06
C GLU A 77 -7.16 28.16 -0.04
N LEU A 78 -6.04 28.31 -0.76
CA LEU A 78 -5.35 29.60 -0.93
C LEU A 78 -6.24 30.63 -1.66
N VAL A 79 -6.90 30.22 -2.74
CA VAL A 79 -7.75 31.11 -3.54
C VAL A 79 -8.99 31.50 -2.75
N ILE A 80 -9.68 30.55 -2.12
CA ILE A 80 -10.97 30.83 -1.47
C ILE A 80 -10.81 31.62 -0.18
N HIS A 81 -9.79 31.36 0.62
CA HIS A 81 -9.52 32.17 1.83
C HIS A 81 -9.31 33.66 1.50
N THR A 82 -8.83 33.97 0.30
CA THR A 82 -8.64 35.35 -0.14
C THR A 82 -9.98 36.07 -0.36
N PHE A 83 -11.06 35.35 -0.66
CA PHE A 83 -12.35 35.95 -1.02
C PHE A 83 -13.45 35.74 0.04
N PHE A 84 -13.42 34.66 0.82
CA PHE A 84 -14.52 34.29 1.72
C PHE A 84 -14.10 33.42 2.92
N ASP A 85 -14.35 33.88 4.15
CA ASP A 85 -13.86 33.23 5.38
C ASP A 85 -14.43 31.83 5.66
N TYR A 86 -15.69 31.53 5.31
CA TYR A 86 -16.33 30.23 5.61
C TYR A 86 -16.51 29.31 4.40
N HIS A 87 -16.36 29.82 3.17
CA HIS A 87 -16.56 29.02 1.96
C HIS A 87 -15.39 28.07 1.69
N GLY A 88 -14.21 28.30 2.27
CA GLY A 88 -13.05 27.43 2.13
C GLY A 88 -13.32 26.00 2.62
N LEU A 89 -13.95 25.86 3.79
CA LEU A 89 -14.27 24.54 4.35
C LEU A 89 -15.31 23.78 3.50
N LEU A 90 -16.32 24.49 2.97
CA LEU A 90 -17.33 23.87 2.10
C LEU A 90 -16.73 23.44 0.76
N ALA A 91 -15.85 24.25 0.18
CA ALA A 91 -15.14 23.90 -1.04
C ALA A 91 -14.16 22.74 -0.81
N PHE A 92 -13.43 22.75 0.30
CA PHE A 92 -12.60 21.62 0.75
C PHE A 92 -13.43 20.35 0.87
N ALA A 93 -14.60 20.41 1.52
CA ALA A 93 -15.48 19.27 1.65
C ALA A 93 -15.98 18.79 0.28
N GLY A 94 -16.39 19.68 -0.62
CA GLY A 94 -16.85 19.34 -1.97
C GLY A 94 -15.78 18.65 -2.81
N VAL A 95 -14.58 19.25 -2.92
CA VAL A 95 -13.43 18.68 -3.64
C VAL A 95 -12.99 17.37 -2.97
N GLY A 96 -12.96 17.37 -1.63
CA GLY A 96 -12.62 16.22 -0.81
C GLY A 96 -13.53 15.03 -1.09
N VAL A 97 -14.86 15.22 -1.09
CA VAL A 97 -15.82 14.13 -1.37
C VAL A 97 -15.50 13.43 -2.70
N VAL A 98 -15.22 14.18 -3.76
CA VAL A 98 -14.88 13.59 -5.07
C VAL A 98 -13.58 12.79 -4.99
N GLY A 99 -12.50 13.38 -4.45
CA GLY A 99 -11.21 12.72 -4.34
C GLY A 99 -11.23 11.49 -3.44
N PHE A 100 -11.82 11.60 -2.25
CA PHE A 100 -11.99 10.51 -1.30
C PHE A 100 -12.92 9.41 -1.85
N PHE A 101 -13.93 9.72 -2.66
CA PHE A 101 -14.79 8.71 -3.28
C PHE A 101 -14.00 7.80 -4.22
N PHE A 102 -13.28 8.38 -5.18
CA PHE A 102 -12.47 7.61 -6.12
C PHE A 102 -11.32 6.87 -5.41
N GLY A 103 -10.69 7.50 -4.43
CA GLY A 103 -9.67 6.86 -3.61
C GLY A 103 -10.22 5.65 -2.84
N THR A 104 -11.42 5.78 -2.26
CA THR A 104 -12.07 4.70 -1.50
C THR A 104 -12.35 3.52 -2.42
N ALA A 105 -12.95 3.79 -3.59
CA ALA A 105 -13.26 2.76 -4.58
C ALA A 105 -11.99 2.05 -5.08
N ALA A 106 -10.88 2.78 -5.26
CA ALA A 106 -9.60 2.22 -5.67
C ALA A 106 -8.98 1.34 -4.58
N PHE A 107 -8.94 1.79 -3.32
CA PHE A 107 -8.40 1.00 -2.21
C PHE A 107 -9.25 -0.24 -1.93
N GLN A 108 -10.59 -0.14 -2.00
CA GLN A 108 -11.47 -1.30 -1.90
C GLN A 108 -11.17 -2.31 -3.00
N SER A 109 -11.05 -1.85 -4.25
CA SER A 109 -10.68 -2.73 -5.37
C SER A 109 -9.33 -3.41 -5.15
N TYR A 110 -8.34 -2.69 -4.61
CA TYR A 110 -7.03 -3.25 -4.28
C TYR A 110 -7.15 -4.35 -3.22
N TYR A 111 -7.84 -4.09 -2.10
CA TYR A 111 -8.00 -5.08 -1.03
C TYR A 111 -8.77 -6.31 -1.50
N ASP A 112 -9.76 -6.14 -2.38
CA ASP A 112 -10.44 -7.27 -3.00
C ASP A 112 -9.50 -8.09 -3.88
N SER A 113 -8.63 -7.46 -4.67
CA SER A 113 -7.60 -8.17 -5.44
C SER A 113 -6.60 -8.91 -4.54
N VAL A 114 -6.23 -8.35 -3.39
CA VAL A 114 -5.36 -9.05 -2.41
C VAL A 114 -6.08 -10.23 -1.76
N ARG A 115 -7.39 -10.18 -1.55
CA ARG A 115 -8.18 -11.33 -1.07
C ARG A 115 -8.31 -12.40 -2.15
N GLN A 116 -8.64 -12.01 -3.37
CA GLN A 116 -8.70 -12.94 -4.50
C GLN A 116 -7.35 -13.66 -4.69
N LEU A 117 -6.24 -12.93 -4.57
CA LEU A 117 -4.89 -13.49 -4.56
C LEU A 117 -4.72 -14.59 -3.49
N GLN A 118 -5.22 -14.38 -2.28
CA GLN A 118 -5.16 -15.38 -1.21
C GLN A 118 -5.95 -16.64 -1.56
N ASP A 119 -7.14 -16.47 -2.13
CA ASP A 119 -7.99 -17.58 -2.55
C ASP A 119 -7.38 -18.35 -3.72
N GLU A 120 -6.84 -17.64 -4.72
CA GLU A 120 -6.12 -18.21 -5.87
C GLU A 120 -4.86 -18.97 -5.43
N LEU A 121 -4.09 -18.41 -4.48
CA LEU A 121 -2.90 -19.08 -3.94
C LEU A 121 -3.25 -20.28 -3.08
N THR A 122 -4.36 -20.27 -2.35
CA THR A 122 -4.79 -21.41 -1.52
C THR A 122 -5.16 -22.61 -2.39
N ASN A 123 -5.82 -22.37 -3.51
CA ASN A 123 -6.25 -23.39 -4.46
C ASN A 123 -5.30 -23.56 -5.66
N PHE A 124 -4.11 -22.97 -5.59
CA PHE A 124 -3.19 -22.87 -6.72
C PHE A 124 -2.89 -24.24 -7.35
N LYS A 125 -3.01 -24.32 -8.68
CA LYS A 125 -2.65 -25.48 -9.49
C LYS A 125 -1.73 -25.06 -10.62
N LEU A 126 -0.61 -25.76 -10.78
CA LEU A 126 0.40 -25.39 -11.77
C LEU A 126 -0.17 -25.49 -13.20
N ASP A 127 -0.97 -26.52 -13.47
CA ASP A 127 -1.57 -26.75 -14.78
C ASP A 127 -2.60 -25.69 -15.18
N GLU A 128 -3.23 -25.02 -14.20
CA GLU A 128 -4.24 -23.97 -14.43
C GLU A 128 -3.61 -22.58 -14.67
N THR A 129 -2.30 -22.42 -14.47
CA THR A 129 -1.62 -21.15 -14.73
C THR A 129 -1.63 -20.81 -16.21
N LYS A 130 -1.69 -19.52 -16.54
CA LYS A 130 -1.57 -18.98 -17.89
C LYS A 130 -0.12 -18.97 -18.33
N CYS A 131 0.09 -19.37 -19.58
CA CYS A 131 1.38 -19.36 -20.25
C CYS A 131 1.18 -18.72 -21.62
N THR A 132 1.83 -17.57 -21.87
CA THR A 132 1.66 -16.79 -23.09
C THR A 132 1.96 -17.61 -24.35
N CYS A 133 2.99 -18.48 -24.29
CA CYS A 133 3.32 -19.41 -25.37
C CYS A 133 2.14 -20.34 -25.72
N CYS A 134 1.43 -20.88 -24.72
CA CYS A 134 0.27 -21.75 -24.94
C CYS A 134 -0.97 -20.98 -25.40
N GLU A 135 -1.20 -19.77 -24.88
CA GLU A 135 -2.36 -18.94 -25.24
C GLU A 135 -2.33 -18.48 -26.70
N MET A 136 -1.14 -18.33 -27.29
CA MET A 136 -0.95 -17.98 -28.70
C MET A 136 -0.91 -19.20 -29.64
N GLY A 137 -1.32 -20.39 -29.17
CA GLY A 137 -1.41 -21.58 -30.04
C GLY A 137 -0.10 -22.08 -30.63
N HIS A 138 1.05 -21.65 -30.09
CA HIS A 138 2.38 -21.99 -30.62
C HIS A 138 2.63 -21.55 -32.07
N GLU A 139 1.99 -20.48 -32.56
CA GLU A 139 1.84 -20.16 -34.00
C GLU A 139 3.11 -19.76 -34.81
N GLU A 140 4.32 -19.66 -34.26
CA GLU A 140 5.42 -18.93 -34.99
C GLU A 140 6.80 -19.58 -35.16
N GLU A 141 7.10 -20.80 -34.69
CA GLU A 141 8.43 -21.41 -34.96
C GLU A 141 8.25 -22.89 -35.36
N GLU A 142 9.12 -23.41 -36.23
CA GLU A 142 9.03 -24.81 -36.70
C GLU A 142 9.23 -25.85 -35.58
N GLU A 143 9.91 -25.50 -34.46
CA GLU A 143 9.98 -26.32 -33.23
C GLU A 143 10.28 -25.50 -31.94
N PRO A 144 9.44 -24.54 -31.48
CA PRO A 144 9.64 -23.84 -30.22
C PRO A 144 9.27 -24.77 -29.07
N GLN A 145 10.26 -25.10 -28.23
CA GLN A 145 9.99 -25.78 -26.97
C GLN A 145 9.00 -24.95 -26.14
N CYS A 146 7.85 -25.54 -25.80
CA CYS A 146 6.80 -24.86 -25.06
C CYS A 146 7.29 -24.45 -23.67
N ASP A 147 7.18 -23.15 -23.33
CA ASP A 147 7.58 -22.61 -22.02
C ASP A 147 7.03 -23.42 -20.85
N ARG A 148 5.78 -23.90 -20.95
CA ARG A 148 5.17 -24.74 -19.91
C ARG A 148 5.95 -26.03 -19.70
N GLN A 149 6.35 -26.71 -20.77
CA GLN A 149 7.13 -27.94 -20.67
C GLN A 149 8.49 -27.67 -20.01
N VAL A 150 9.13 -26.56 -20.38
CA VAL A 150 10.42 -26.17 -19.77
C VAL A 150 10.27 -25.89 -18.27
N VAL A 151 9.27 -25.11 -17.88
CA VAL A 151 9.01 -24.82 -16.45
C VAL A 151 8.64 -26.10 -15.70
N MET A 152 7.85 -27.00 -16.29
CA MET A 152 7.51 -28.30 -15.69
C MET A 152 8.77 -29.14 -15.45
N GLU A 153 9.70 -29.19 -16.41
CA GLU A 153 10.98 -29.89 -16.25
C GLU A 153 11.82 -29.26 -15.13
N CYS A 154 11.89 -27.93 -15.08
CA CYS A 154 12.59 -27.21 -14.01
C CYS A 154 11.94 -27.48 -12.64
N VAL A 155 10.61 -27.54 -12.58
CA VAL A 155 9.84 -27.85 -11.37
C VAL A 155 10.20 -29.24 -10.85
N HIS A 156 10.19 -30.26 -11.72
CA HIS A 156 10.61 -31.61 -11.34
C HIS A 156 12.07 -31.63 -10.85
N ARG A 157 12.96 -30.92 -11.54
CA ARG A 157 14.39 -30.91 -11.20
C ARG A 157 14.69 -30.18 -9.88
N TRP A 158 14.01 -29.08 -9.59
CA TRP A 158 14.33 -28.21 -8.44
C TRP A 158 13.47 -28.50 -7.21
N PHE A 159 12.23 -28.95 -7.40
CA PHE A 159 11.28 -29.22 -6.32
C PHE A 159 10.99 -30.72 -6.15
N GLY A 160 11.48 -31.57 -7.05
CA GLY A 160 11.29 -33.02 -7.04
C GLY A 160 9.96 -33.47 -7.66
N SER A 161 8.89 -32.68 -7.49
CA SER A 161 7.59 -32.96 -8.10
C SER A 161 6.73 -31.68 -8.20
N VAL A 162 5.67 -31.75 -8.99
CA VAL A 162 4.68 -30.67 -9.14
C VAL A 162 3.97 -30.40 -7.81
N GLU A 163 3.63 -31.44 -7.05
CA GLU A 163 2.94 -31.33 -5.76
C GLU A 163 3.78 -30.58 -4.73
N ASN A 164 5.10 -30.83 -4.72
CA ASN A 164 6.03 -30.11 -3.85
C ASN A 164 6.12 -28.63 -4.23
N PHE A 165 6.16 -28.32 -5.53
CA PHE A 165 6.13 -26.94 -6.01
C PHE A 165 4.81 -26.25 -5.62
N GLU A 166 3.67 -26.87 -5.89
CA GLU A 166 2.35 -26.33 -5.51
C GLU A 166 2.25 -26.10 -4.00
N LYS A 167 2.82 -27.01 -3.19
CA LYS A 167 2.89 -26.84 -1.73
C LYS A 167 3.73 -25.63 -1.35
N VAL A 168 4.88 -25.40 -1.99
CA VAL A 168 5.72 -24.21 -1.77
C VAL A 168 4.96 -22.94 -2.17
N ALA A 169 4.25 -22.95 -3.30
CA ALA A 169 3.42 -21.82 -3.75
C ALA A 169 2.29 -21.50 -2.76
N ARG A 170 1.50 -22.49 -2.37
CA ARG A 170 0.37 -22.35 -1.42
C ARG A 170 0.80 -21.86 -0.04
N THR A 171 2.01 -22.21 0.39
CA THR A 171 2.50 -21.90 1.74
C THR A 171 3.44 -20.70 1.74
N THR A 172 4.64 -20.86 1.21
CA THR A 172 5.73 -19.89 1.38
C THR A 172 5.52 -18.67 0.51
N VAL A 173 5.09 -18.86 -0.73
CA VAL A 173 4.78 -17.74 -1.63
C VAL A 173 3.56 -16.97 -1.14
N SER A 174 2.50 -17.68 -0.74
CA SER A 174 1.31 -17.07 -0.13
C SER A 174 1.65 -16.23 1.11
N VAL A 175 2.40 -16.76 2.07
CA VAL A 175 2.80 -16.00 3.27
C VAL A 175 3.64 -14.77 2.92
N GLY A 176 4.58 -14.89 1.99
CA GLY A 176 5.42 -13.76 1.59
C GLY A 176 4.65 -12.66 0.85
N LEU A 177 3.74 -13.03 -0.06
CA LEU A 177 2.88 -12.07 -0.77
C LEU A 177 1.91 -11.36 0.19
N THR A 178 1.21 -12.13 1.01
CA THR A 178 0.17 -11.60 1.90
C THR A 178 0.72 -10.74 3.04
N SER A 179 1.87 -11.11 3.60
CA SER A 179 2.52 -10.31 4.66
C SER A 179 2.93 -8.92 4.17
N GLN A 180 3.41 -8.80 2.93
CA GLN A 180 3.84 -7.51 2.38
C GLN A 180 2.70 -6.69 1.77
N LEU A 181 1.68 -7.33 1.16
CA LEU A 181 0.56 -6.64 0.54
C LEU A 181 -0.55 -6.25 1.54
N GLY A 182 -0.72 -7.01 2.64
CA GLY A 182 -1.82 -6.84 3.58
C GLY A 182 -1.58 -5.87 4.74
N GLN A 183 -0.33 -5.66 5.18
CA GLN A 183 -0.05 -4.85 6.36
C GLN A 183 -0.16 -3.34 6.11
N TYR A 184 0.42 -2.87 5.00
CA TYR A 184 0.44 -1.45 4.64
C TYR A 184 0.30 -1.27 3.14
N SER A 185 -0.93 -1.00 2.70
CA SER A 185 -1.24 -0.75 1.28
C SER A 185 -0.49 0.46 0.73
N PHE A 186 -0.06 1.38 1.60
CA PHE A 186 0.72 2.55 1.22
C PHE A 186 1.83 2.83 2.25
N PRO A 187 3.11 2.67 1.90
CA PRO A 187 4.21 2.93 2.83
C PRO A 187 4.23 4.39 3.30
N TYR A 188 4.48 4.63 4.60
CA TYR A 188 4.51 5.97 5.19
C TYR A 188 5.39 6.96 4.40
N ARG A 189 6.60 6.54 4.01
CA ARG A 189 7.52 7.38 3.22
C ARG A 189 6.96 7.77 1.86
N TRP A 190 6.22 6.86 1.22
CA TRP A 190 5.54 7.16 -0.04
C TRP A 190 4.43 8.17 0.19
N LEU A 191 3.68 8.03 1.29
CA LEU A 191 2.60 8.95 1.63
C LEU A 191 3.12 10.35 1.85
N LEU A 192 4.20 10.50 2.62
CA LEU A 192 4.86 11.78 2.84
C LEU A 192 5.31 12.43 1.53
N GLY A 193 5.87 11.63 0.60
CA GLY A 193 6.23 12.10 -0.73
C GLY A 193 5.02 12.53 -1.55
N ALA A 194 3.94 11.74 -1.51
CA ALA A 194 2.70 12.02 -2.22
C ALA A 194 2.00 13.29 -1.70
N THR A 195 2.09 13.58 -0.41
CA THR A 195 1.48 14.77 0.22
C THR A 195 2.43 15.96 0.35
N MET A 196 3.61 15.91 -0.29
CA MET A 196 4.55 17.05 -0.31
C MET A 196 3.95 18.39 -0.74
N PRO A 197 3.00 18.46 -1.70
CA PRO A 197 2.39 19.72 -2.08
C PRO A 197 1.73 20.49 -0.92
N ILE A 198 1.25 19.77 0.11
CA ILE A 198 0.69 20.38 1.32
C ILE A 198 1.77 21.18 2.05
N LEU A 199 2.94 20.56 2.27
CA LEU A 199 4.07 21.24 2.91
C LEU A 199 4.51 22.45 2.07
N TRP A 200 4.65 22.30 0.76
CA TRP A 200 5.10 23.39 -0.12
C TRP A 200 4.19 24.62 -0.05
N ALA A 201 2.87 24.41 -0.10
CA ALA A 201 1.90 25.50 0.03
C ALA A 201 2.02 26.22 1.39
N GLN A 202 2.25 25.47 2.47
CA GLN A 202 2.44 26.07 3.79
C GLN A 202 3.79 26.81 3.92
N LEU A 203 4.86 26.32 3.27
CA LEU A 203 6.16 26.97 3.27
C LEU A 203 6.12 28.35 2.57
N ASP A 204 5.29 28.50 1.54
CA ASP A 204 5.08 29.81 0.90
C ASP A 204 4.47 30.82 1.88
N MET A 205 3.47 30.39 2.65
CA MET A 205 2.87 31.21 3.71
C MET A 205 3.85 31.56 4.83
N VAL A 206 4.74 30.62 5.20
CA VAL A 206 5.83 30.86 6.17
C VAL A 206 6.81 31.91 5.64
N ALA A 207 7.22 31.79 4.38
CA ALA A 207 8.13 32.73 3.73
C ALA A 207 7.52 34.15 3.65
N ALA A 208 6.23 34.24 3.33
CA ALA A 208 5.50 35.51 3.31
C ALA A 208 5.51 36.21 4.68
N ARG A 209 5.31 35.46 5.79
CA ARG A 209 5.37 35.99 7.16
C ARG A 209 6.76 36.49 7.54
N PHE A 210 7.81 35.71 7.23
CA PHE A 210 9.19 36.15 7.44
C PHE A 210 9.48 37.46 6.71
N LYS A 211 9.04 37.57 5.45
CA LYS A 211 9.20 38.80 4.66
C LYS A 211 8.45 39.99 5.28
N GLY A 212 7.30 39.74 5.91
CA GLY A 212 6.51 40.74 6.64
C GLY A 212 7.08 41.14 8.01
N GLY A 213 8.15 40.50 8.48
CA GLY A 213 8.74 40.74 9.80
C GLY A 213 8.06 40.00 10.96
N ASP A 214 7.03 39.19 10.68
CA ASP A 214 6.35 38.35 11.68
C ASP A 214 7.11 37.04 11.88
N ASN A 215 8.28 37.13 12.51
CA ASN A 215 9.15 35.97 12.75
C ASN A 215 8.48 34.92 13.65
N HIS A 216 7.74 35.36 14.66
CA HIS A 216 7.07 34.45 15.60
C HIS A 216 5.96 33.67 14.89
N GLY A 217 5.05 34.35 14.19
CA GLY A 217 4.00 33.70 13.42
C GLY A 217 4.53 32.79 12.30
N ALA A 218 5.67 33.15 11.67
CA ALA A 218 6.33 32.30 10.70
C ALA A 218 6.81 30.97 11.32
N VAL A 219 7.43 31.00 12.50
CA VAL A 219 7.87 29.79 13.22
C VAL A 219 6.66 28.93 13.63
N VAL A 220 5.61 29.54 14.20
CA VAL A 220 4.38 28.82 14.57
C VAL A 220 3.75 28.14 13.35
N ALA A 221 3.64 28.85 12.23
CA ALA A 221 3.10 28.31 10.98
C ALA A 221 3.95 27.17 10.42
N PHE A 222 5.29 27.26 10.52
CA PHE A 222 6.19 26.20 10.08
C PHE A 222 6.03 24.92 10.91
N ILE A 223 5.95 25.04 12.23
CA ILE A 223 5.72 23.89 13.12
C ILE A 223 4.36 23.25 12.82
N LEU A 224 3.32 24.07 12.62
CA LEU A 224 2.00 23.59 12.23
C LEU A 224 2.03 22.85 10.89
N ALA A 225 2.74 23.37 9.89
CA ALA A 225 2.89 22.72 8.59
C ALA A 225 3.54 21.34 8.73
N LEU A 226 4.59 21.22 9.53
CA LEU A 226 5.24 19.95 9.83
C LEU A 226 4.29 19.00 10.59
N ALA A 227 3.55 19.50 11.58
CA ALA A 227 2.58 18.70 12.34
C ALA A 227 1.49 18.11 11.44
N MET A 228 0.93 18.93 10.55
CA MET A 228 -0.06 18.51 9.57
C MET A 228 0.50 17.46 8.61
N TRP A 229 1.65 17.74 8.00
CA TRP A 229 2.25 16.87 6.97
C TRP A 229 2.80 15.56 7.52
N LEU A 230 3.56 15.58 8.62
CA LEU A 230 4.23 14.40 9.14
C LEU A 230 3.27 13.49 9.91
N VAL A 231 2.24 14.03 10.54
CA VAL A 231 1.50 13.28 11.56
C VAL A 231 0.00 13.30 11.32
N ALA A 232 -0.61 14.48 11.19
CA ALA A 232 -2.06 14.57 11.13
C ALA A 232 -2.64 13.94 9.85
N PHE A 233 -2.15 14.33 8.67
CA PHE A 233 -2.58 13.77 7.39
C PHE A 233 -2.31 12.26 7.28
N PRO A 234 -1.11 11.74 7.59
CA PRO A 234 -0.86 10.30 7.58
C PRO A 234 -1.78 9.51 8.50
N THR A 235 -2.13 10.05 9.68
CA THR A 235 -3.04 9.40 10.62
C THR A 235 -4.46 9.32 10.05
N VAL A 236 -5.00 10.43 9.53
CA VAL A 236 -6.32 10.46 8.89
C VAL A 236 -6.36 9.51 7.69
N PHE A 237 -5.31 9.50 6.88
CA PHE A 237 -5.20 8.62 5.72
C PHE A 237 -5.24 7.14 6.11
N VAL A 238 -4.50 6.72 7.13
CA VAL A 238 -4.54 5.32 7.61
C VAL A 238 -5.92 4.97 8.13
N CYS A 239 -6.54 5.81 8.95
CA CYS A 239 -7.91 5.59 9.42
C CYS A 239 -8.88 5.41 8.25
N TRP A 240 -8.79 6.25 7.24
CA TRP A 240 -9.61 6.15 6.02
C TRP A 240 -9.36 4.84 5.27
N VAL A 241 -8.10 4.48 5.01
CA VAL A 241 -7.75 3.25 4.28
C VAL A 241 -8.15 1.99 5.06
N CYS A 242 -8.06 2.01 6.39
CA CYS A 242 -8.56 0.94 7.25
C CYS A 242 -10.09 0.83 7.19
N LEU A 243 -10.83 1.95 7.18
CA LEU A 243 -12.28 1.92 6.99
C LEU A 243 -12.65 1.36 5.61
N ALA A 244 -11.92 1.75 4.57
CA ALA A 244 -12.08 1.21 3.22
C ALA A 244 -11.78 -0.30 3.16
N SER A 245 -10.79 -0.79 3.91
CA SER A 245 -10.45 -2.22 3.95
C SER A 245 -11.47 -3.06 4.69
N MET A 246 -12.06 -2.54 5.77
CA MET A 246 -13.03 -3.27 6.60
C MET A 246 -14.34 -3.54 5.86
N LEU A 247 -14.72 -2.67 4.92
CA LEU A 247 -15.97 -2.79 4.20
C LEU A 247 -15.81 -3.63 2.94
N ARG A 248 -16.45 -4.81 2.97
CA ARG A 248 -16.43 -5.77 1.87
C ARG A 248 -17.31 -5.27 0.72
N ARG A 249 -16.80 -5.33 -0.50
CA ARG A 249 -17.64 -5.15 -1.68
C ARG A 249 -18.75 -6.18 -1.70
N THR A 250 -19.97 -5.70 -1.91
CA THR A 250 -21.15 -6.57 -1.99
C THR A 250 -21.44 -6.90 -3.45
N LYS A 251 -22.15 -8.00 -3.71
CA LYS A 251 -22.55 -8.39 -5.07
C LYS A 251 -23.48 -7.36 -5.74
N TYR A 252 -24.11 -6.49 -4.95
CA TYR A 252 -25.08 -5.51 -5.42
C TYR A 252 -24.43 -4.13 -5.64
N ARG A 253 -24.45 -3.65 -6.88
CA ARG A 253 -23.82 -2.37 -7.27
C ARG A 253 -24.31 -1.16 -6.47
N ILE A 254 -25.60 -1.09 -6.16
CA ILE A 254 -26.18 0.03 -5.39
C ILE A 254 -25.65 0.02 -3.96
N LEU A 255 -25.62 -1.15 -3.32
CA LEU A 255 -25.12 -1.28 -1.96
C LEU A 255 -23.61 -0.97 -1.90
N ASP A 256 -22.84 -1.41 -2.91
CA ASP A 256 -21.42 -1.06 -3.04
C ASP A 256 -21.18 0.45 -3.15
N PHE A 257 -21.99 1.13 -3.96
CA PHE A 257 -21.94 2.58 -4.10
C PHE A 257 -22.26 3.29 -2.78
N LEU A 258 -23.34 2.89 -2.10
CA LEU A 258 -23.73 3.47 -0.81
C LEU A 258 -22.67 3.23 0.27
N LEU A 259 -22.02 2.08 0.26
CA LEU A 259 -20.93 1.74 1.17
C LEU A 259 -19.68 2.57 0.90
N THR A 260 -19.33 2.75 -0.38
CA THR A 260 -18.22 3.63 -0.79
C THR A 260 -18.51 5.07 -0.36
N LEU A 261 -19.74 5.54 -0.57
CA LEU A 261 -20.18 6.88 -0.19
C LEU A 261 -20.15 7.09 1.33
N SER A 262 -20.57 6.10 2.12
CA SER A 262 -20.55 6.22 3.58
C SER A 262 -19.13 6.31 4.14
N VAL A 263 -18.19 5.49 3.64
CA VAL A 263 -16.76 5.60 3.99
C VAL A 263 -16.20 6.96 3.59
N THR A 264 -16.57 7.44 2.41
CA THR A 264 -16.14 8.75 1.91
C THR A 264 -16.61 9.88 2.83
N ILE A 265 -17.88 9.86 3.25
CA ILE A 265 -18.42 10.87 4.18
C ILE A 265 -17.68 10.83 5.51
N VAL A 266 -17.41 9.64 6.05
CA VAL A 266 -16.63 9.50 7.29
C VAL A 266 -15.20 10.01 7.10
N ALA A 267 -14.53 9.69 5.99
CA ALA A 267 -13.17 10.15 5.71
C ALA A 267 -13.07 11.68 5.58
N VAL A 268 -14.02 12.30 4.86
CA VAL A 268 -14.13 13.76 4.78
C VAL A 268 -14.43 14.36 6.15
N GLY A 269 -15.30 13.73 6.93
CA GLY A 269 -15.59 14.14 8.31
C GLY A 269 -14.37 14.07 9.23
N LEU A 270 -13.53 13.03 9.10
CA LEU A 270 -12.27 12.91 9.84
C LEU A 270 -11.28 14.02 9.45
N ALA A 271 -11.15 14.30 8.15
CA ALA A 271 -10.30 15.39 7.66
C ALA A 271 -10.79 16.76 8.14
N ALA A 272 -12.09 17.04 8.02
CA ALA A 272 -12.70 18.26 8.53
C ALA A 272 -12.58 18.39 10.06
N GLY A 273 -12.77 17.29 10.78
CA GLY A 273 -12.61 17.22 12.24
C GLY A 273 -11.18 17.50 12.69
N MET A 274 -10.18 17.04 11.94
CA MET A 274 -8.77 17.38 12.16
C MET A 274 -8.55 18.91 12.04
N HIS A 275 -9.05 19.54 10.98
CA HIS A 275 -8.95 21.00 10.81
C HIS A 275 -9.72 21.76 11.90
N PHE A 276 -10.92 21.32 12.26
CA PHE A 276 -11.70 21.92 13.35
C PHE A 276 -10.96 21.80 14.69
N TYR A 277 -10.35 20.66 14.96
CA TYR A 277 -9.58 20.45 16.18
C TYR A 277 -8.32 21.34 16.25
N GLN A 278 -7.64 21.55 15.12
CA GLN A 278 -6.56 22.53 15.01
C GLN A 278 -7.05 23.95 15.36
N LEU A 279 -8.19 24.38 14.78
CA LEU A 279 -8.79 25.69 15.07
C LEU A 279 -9.18 25.81 16.54
N LEU A 280 -9.75 24.76 17.12
CA LEU A 280 -10.10 24.70 18.54
C LEU A 280 -8.87 24.86 19.43
N CYS A 281 -7.76 24.18 19.11
CA CYS A 281 -6.51 24.34 19.85
C CYS A 281 -6.02 25.80 19.76
N ASN A 282 -6.03 26.40 18.58
CA ASN A 282 -5.64 27.80 18.42
C ASN A 282 -6.54 28.77 19.18
N HIS A 283 -7.84 28.47 19.29
CA HIS A 283 -8.79 29.28 20.05
C HIS A 283 -8.61 29.14 21.56
N LEU A 284 -8.40 27.92 22.06
CA LEU A 284 -8.15 27.65 23.48
C LEU A 284 -6.86 28.32 23.97
N PHE A 285 -5.83 28.35 23.13
CA PHE A 285 -4.53 28.96 23.41
C PHE A 285 -4.34 30.28 22.65
N HIS A 286 -5.34 31.16 22.69
CA HIS A 286 -5.32 32.43 21.94
C HIS A 286 -4.15 33.36 22.32
N ASP A 287 -3.71 33.33 23.58
CA ASP A 287 -2.58 34.13 24.07
C ASP A 287 -1.21 33.55 23.67
N ASP A 288 -1.15 32.25 23.39
CA ASP A 288 0.08 31.53 23.03
C ASP A 288 -0.18 30.46 21.97
N HIS A 289 -0.21 30.90 20.70
CA HIS A 289 -0.42 30.02 19.56
C HIS A 289 0.58 28.87 19.47
N LEU A 290 1.81 29.05 19.99
CA LEU A 290 2.81 27.98 19.98
C LEU A 290 2.36 26.81 20.85
N SER A 291 1.84 27.08 22.05
CA SER A 291 1.27 26.05 22.93
C SER A 291 0.11 25.30 22.26
N GLY A 292 -0.78 26.01 21.55
CA GLY A 292 -1.87 25.40 20.80
C GLY A 292 -1.40 24.44 19.70
N VAL A 293 -0.40 24.86 18.90
CA VAL A 293 0.19 24.03 17.85
C VAL A 293 0.95 22.82 18.43
N LEU A 294 1.71 23.01 19.51
CA LEU A 294 2.42 21.90 20.18
C LEU A 294 1.45 20.88 20.78
N PHE A 295 0.34 21.35 21.35
CA PHE A 295 -0.72 20.47 21.85
C PHE A 295 -1.37 19.66 20.71
N PHE A 296 -1.74 20.32 19.61
CA PHE A 296 -2.24 19.65 18.40
C PHE A 296 -1.25 18.60 17.87
N PHE A 297 0.04 18.96 17.78
CA PHE A 297 1.08 18.04 17.31
C PHE A 297 1.25 16.84 18.25
N GLY A 298 1.29 17.06 19.56
CA GLY A 298 1.43 16.01 20.57
C GLY A 298 0.28 15.00 20.55
N THR A 299 -0.96 15.47 20.41
CA THR A 299 -2.14 14.58 20.35
C THR A 299 -2.15 13.72 19.09
N PHE A 300 -1.89 14.31 17.91
CA PHE A 300 -1.79 13.54 16.67
C PHE A 300 -0.56 12.63 16.66
N LEU A 301 0.55 13.00 17.32
CA LEU A 301 1.72 12.13 17.42
C LEU A 301 1.38 10.86 18.21
N ALA A 302 0.65 11.00 19.31
CA ALA A 302 0.14 9.85 20.05
C ALA A 302 -0.79 8.97 19.17
N ALA A 303 -1.71 9.58 18.43
CA ALA A 303 -2.59 8.86 17.51
C ALA A 303 -1.82 8.16 16.37
N ALA A 304 -0.78 8.80 15.82
CA ALA A 304 0.09 8.21 14.81
C ALA A 304 0.88 7.02 15.35
N LEU A 305 1.41 7.13 16.57
CA LEU A 305 2.13 6.03 17.22
C LEU A 305 1.22 4.82 17.49
N VAL A 306 -0.08 5.04 17.70
CA VAL A 306 -1.06 3.95 17.82
C VAL A 306 -1.39 3.37 16.43
N THR A 307 -1.77 4.22 15.47
CA THR A 307 -2.27 3.77 14.16
C THR A 307 -1.20 3.15 13.27
N TRP A 308 0.04 3.63 13.35
CA TRP A 308 1.16 3.11 12.57
C TRP A 308 1.93 2.00 13.27
N ASN A 309 1.50 1.56 14.46
CA ASN A 309 2.18 0.47 15.16
C ASN A 309 1.95 -0.87 14.45
N PRO A 310 2.99 -1.56 13.97
CA PRO A 310 2.87 -2.86 13.31
C PRO A 310 2.30 -3.96 14.20
N CYS A 311 2.26 -3.75 15.52
CA CYS A 311 1.70 -4.71 16.46
C CYS A 311 0.17 -4.73 16.50
N ILE A 312 -0.51 -3.71 15.97
CA ILE A 312 -1.97 -3.75 15.84
C ILE A 312 -2.28 -4.47 14.52
N PRO A 313 -2.86 -5.68 14.55
CA PRO A 313 -3.26 -6.35 13.32
C PRO A 313 -4.26 -5.43 12.62
N SER A 314 -3.85 -4.83 11.50
CA SER A 314 -4.69 -3.95 10.69
C SER A 314 -6.04 -4.65 10.49
N CYS A 315 -7.11 -4.04 11.01
CA CYS A 315 -8.45 -4.60 11.12
C CYS A 315 -8.88 -5.33 9.83
N GLY A 316 -8.79 -6.66 9.80
CA GLY A 316 -9.23 -7.45 8.65
C GLY A 316 -8.62 -8.83 8.50
N CYS A 317 -7.39 -9.08 8.96
CA CYS A 317 -6.78 -10.42 8.90
C CYS A 317 -7.20 -11.35 10.07
N LEU A 318 -8.34 -11.08 10.71
CA LEU A 318 -8.91 -11.85 11.84
C LEU A 318 -9.40 -13.27 11.45
N GLY A 319 -9.25 -13.70 10.19
CA GLY A 319 -9.63 -15.04 9.72
C GLY A 319 -8.51 -16.08 9.68
N ALA A 320 -7.23 -15.67 9.73
CA ALA A 320 -6.14 -16.63 9.74
C ALA A 320 -5.86 -17.08 11.19
N SER A 321 -6.49 -18.19 11.58
CA SER A 321 -6.34 -18.78 12.92
C SER A 321 -4.87 -18.86 13.32
N SER A 322 -4.53 -18.28 14.46
CA SER A 322 -3.21 -18.29 15.10
C SER A 322 -2.81 -19.67 15.67
N SER A 323 -3.15 -20.78 15.00
CA SER A 323 -2.99 -22.14 15.54
C SER A 323 -1.59 -22.76 15.39
N THR A 324 -0.59 -22.03 14.89
CA THR A 324 0.76 -22.61 14.71
C THR A 324 1.86 -21.73 15.27
N LYS A 325 1.88 -21.57 16.60
CA LYS A 325 3.17 -21.50 17.32
C LYS A 325 3.86 -22.86 17.14
N ARG A 326 4.60 -23.05 16.04
CA ARG A 326 5.57 -24.13 15.94
C ARG A 326 6.67 -23.85 16.95
N SER A 327 6.72 -24.67 17.99
CA SER A 327 7.90 -24.88 18.80
C SER A 327 9.07 -25.30 17.89
N PRO A 328 10.30 -24.80 18.11
CA PRO A 328 11.48 -25.34 17.44
C PRO A 328 11.82 -26.69 18.09
N GLN A 329 11.23 -27.78 17.58
CA GLN A 329 11.69 -29.13 17.84
C GLN A 329 12.40 -29.65 16.59
N GLY A 330 13.68 -30.01 16.72
CA GLY A 330 14.38 -30.74 15.67
C GLY A 330 15.89 -30.59 15.70
N VAL A 331 16.53 -31.15 16.73
CA VAL A 331 17.95 -31.51 16.73
C VAL A 331 18.23 -32.42 15.53
N ILE A 332 19.11 -32.00 14.62
CA ILE A 332 19.61 -32.83 13.53
C ILE A 332 20.70 -33.75 14.10
N PRO A 333 20.61 -35.09 13.98
CA PRO A 333 21.73 -35.96 14.28
C PRO A 333 22.74 -35.90 13.12
N SER A 334 23.99 -35.65 13.46
CA SER A 334 25.15 -35.76 12.58
C SER A 334 25.28 -37.20 12.02
N ARG A 335 25.37 -37.32 10.70
CA ARG A 335 25.97 -38.48 10.03
C ARG A 335 27.19 -38.01 9.25
#